data_AF-A0A538R8C5-F1
#
_entry.id   AF-A0A538R8C5-F1
#
_cell.length_a   1.000
_cell.length_b   1.000
_cell.length_c   1.000
_cell.angle_alpha   90.00
_cell.angle_beta   90.00
_cell.angle_gamma   90.00
#
_symmetry.space_group_name_H-M   'P 1'
#
loop_
_entity.id
_entity.type
_entity.pdbx_description
1 polymer ?
#
loop_
_entity_poly.entity_id
_entity_poly.type
_entity_poly.pdbx_seq_one_letter_code
_entity_poly.pdbx_strand_id
1 'polypeptide(L)' 'MQIILTQDVDNLGKAGEVVTVRPGYGRNYLVPRGLAFSATVRNQNRLDHDKKL' A
#
# COMPACT_ATOMS: atom_id res chain seq x y z
N MET A 1 9.06 5.62 0.01
CA MET A 1 7.65 5.94 -0.32
C MET A 1 6.79 4.94 0.40
N GLN A 2 5.86 5.40 1.23
CA GLN A 2 4.94 4.52 1.92
C GLN A 2 3.76 4.21 1.01
N ILE A 3 3.40 2.93 0.95
CA ILE A 3 2.29 2.42 0.16
C ILE A 3 1.49 1.44 1.00
N ILE A 4 0.25 1.24 0.61
CA ILE A 4 -0.65 0.24 1.17
C ILE A 4 -0.88 -0.80 0.10
N LEU A 5 -0.59 -2.05 0.41
CA LEU A 5 -0.82 -3.17 -0.50
C LEU A 5 -2.31 -3.45 -0.62
N THR A 6 -2.80 -3.64 -1.84
CA THR A 6 -4.20 -4.05 -2.12
C THR A 6 -4.35 -5.57 -2.14
N GLN A 7 -3.25 -6.27 -2.40
CA GLN A 7 -3.17 -7.72 -2.52
C GLN A 7 -1.86 -8.22 -1.92
N ASP A 8 -1.79 -9.51 -1.67
CA ASP A 8 -0.55 -10.15 -1.24
C ASP A 8 0.49 -10.04 -2.36
N VAL A 9 1.70 -9.61 -1.98
CA VAL A 9 2.83 -9.47 -2.89
C VAL A 9 4.01 -10.23 -2.30
N ASP A 10 4.47 -11.24 -3.04
CA ASP A 10 5.59 -12.07 -2.63
C ASP A 10 6.83 -11.23 -2.29
N ASN A 11 7.45 -11.56 -1.16
CA ASN A 11 8.63 -10.85 -0.61
C ASN A 11 8.41 -9.37 -0.28
N LEU A 12 7.16 -8.90 -0.20
CA LEU A 12 6.85 -7.51 0.13
C LEU A 12 5.88 -7.38 1.32
N GLY A 13 4.79 -8.14 1.34
CA GLY A 13 3.81 -8.09 2.44
C GLY A 13 2.43 -8.59 2.04
N LYS A 14 1.48 -8.50 2.98
CA LYS A 14 0.08 -8.91 2.76
C LYS A 14 -0.81 -7.73 2.36
N ALA A 15 -1.96 -8.04 1.77
CA ALA A 15 -3.02 -7.08 1.51
C ALA A 15 -3.40 -6.29 2.79
N GLY A 16 -3.52 -4.97 2.68
CA GLY A 16 -3.83 -4.07 3.80
C GLY A 16 -2.62 -3.71 4.68
N GLU A 17 -1.42 -4.17 4.34
CA GLU A 17 -0.19 -3.80 5.02
C GLU A 17 0.40 -2.49 4.47
N VAL A 18 0.92 -1.66 5.36
CA VAL A 18 1.67 -0.46 5.00
C VAL A 18 3.14 -0.83 4.90
N VAL A 19 3.71 -0.72 3.70
CA VAL A 19 5.11 -1.05 3.45
C VAL A 19 5.87 0.15 2.89
N THR A 20 7.17 0.23 3.19
CA THR A 20 8.04 1.30 2.68
C THR A 20 8.88 0.76 1.54
N VAL A 21 8.67 1.30 0.35
CA VAL A 21 9.39 0.91 -0.87
C VAL A 21 10.17 2.07 -1.48
N ARG A 22 11.07 1.73 -2.42
CA ARG A 22 11.73 2.73 -3.27
C ARG A 22 10.67 3.48 -4.10
N PRO A 23 10.76 4.82 -4.23
CA PRO A 23 9.74 5.61 -4.94
C PRO A 23 9.46 5.13 -6.37
N GLY A 24 10.50 4.73 -7.12
CA GLY A 24 10.33 4.20 -8.48
C GLY A 24 9.55 2.89 -8.54
N TYR A 25 9.80 1.98 -7.59
CA TYR A 25 9.10 0.69 -7.53
C TYR A 25 7.61 0.88 -7.20
N GLY A 26 7.30 1.77 -6.26
CA GLY A 26 5.91 2.12 -5.95
C GLY A 26 5.21 2.81 -7.13
N ARG A 27 5.79 3.91 -7.63
CA ARG A 27 5.15 4.77 -8.63
C ARG A 27 5.06 4.15 -10.02
N ASN A 28 6.04 3.36 -10.44
CA ASN A 28 6.13 2.86 -11.81
C ASN A 28 5.68 1.40 -11.94
N TYR A 29 5.64 0.62 -10.84
CA TYR A 29 5.28 -0.80 -10.89
C TYR A 29 4.04 -1.10 -10.06
N LEU A 30 4.04 -0.82 -8.75
CA LEU A 30 2.96 -1.27 -7.87
C LEU A 30 1.65 -0.48 -8.08
N VAL A 31 1.73 0.85 -8.14
CA VAL A 31 0.55 1.71 -8.27
C VAL A 31 -0.14 1.55 -9.64
N PRO A 32 0.57 1.58 -10.79
CA PRO A 32 -0.07 1.41 -12.10
C PRO A 32 -0.67 0.03 -12.32
N ARG A 33 -0.15 -1.00 -11.62
CA ARG A 33 -0.67 -2.37 -11.68
C ARG A 33 -1.80 -2.64 -10.68
N GLY A 34 -2.17 -1.64 -9.86
CA GLY A 34 -3.21 -1.79 -8.84
C GLY A 34 -2.81 -2.69 -7.67
N LEU A 35 -1.51 -3.00 -7.49
CA LEU A 35 -0.97 -3.84 -6.42
C LEU A 35 -0.84 -3.07 -5.09
N ALA A 36 -0.81 -1.74 -5.17
CA ALA A 36 -0.74 -0.87 -4.01
C ALA A 36 -1.28 0.53 -4.33
N PHE A 37 -1.60 1.30 -3.29
CA PHE A 37 -1.87 2.74 -3.37
C PHE A 37 -0.96 3.52 -2.44
N SER A 38 -0.71 4.79 -2.76
CA SER A 38 0.10 5.67 -1.92
C SER A 38 -0.52 5.81 -0.52
N ALA A 39 0.30 5.62 0.52
CA ALA A 39 -0.10 5.85 1.90
C ALA A 39 -0.16 7.36 2.19
N THR A 40 -1.18 8.01 1.65
CA THR A 40 -1.53 9.38 2.03
C THR A 40 -2.25 9.37 3.37
N VAL A 41 -2.21 10.49 4.10
CA VAL A 41 -2.93 10.63 5.39
C VAL A 41 -4.41 10.21 5.26
N ARG A 42 -5.05 10.56 4.15
CA ARG A 42 -6.44 10.14 3.84
C ARG A 42 -6.60 8.62 3.76
N ASN A 43 -5.67 7.96 3.09
CA ASN A 43 -5.71 6.51 2.89
C ASN A 43 -5.34 5.73 4.16
N GLN A 44 -4.46 6.28 4.99
CA GLN A 44 -4.12 5.74 6.30
C GLN A 44 -5.33 5.73 7.23
N ASN A 45 -6.05 6.86 7.31
CA ASN A 45 -7.25 6.98 8.14
C ASN A 45 -8.35 5.99 7.73
N ARG A 46 -8.46 5.69 6.43
CA ARG A 46 -9.41 4.70 5.93
C ARG A 46 -9.05 3.28 6.38
N LEU A 47 -7.77 2.90 6.27
CA LEU A 47 -7.33 1.60 6.78
C LEU A 47 -7.53 1.46 8.29
N ASP A 48 -7.23 2.51 9.05
CA ASP A 48 -7.38 2.48 10.50
C ASP A 48 -8.85 2.38 10.93
N HIS A 49 -9.77 2.88 10.10
CA HIS A 49 -11.20 2.68 10.27
C HIS A 49 -11.61 1.25 9.92
N ASP A 50 -11.19 0.75 8.76
CA ASP A 50 -11.52 -0.60 8.28
C ASP A 50 -10.95 -1.71 9.20
N LYS A 51 -9.80 -1.48 9.86
CA LYS A 51 -9.20 -2.42 10.82
C LYS A 51 -9.85 -2.43 12.21
N LYS A 52 -10.62 -1.39 12.55
CA LYS A 52 -11.24 -1.25 13.89
C LYS A 52 -12.69 -1.76 13.94
N LEU A 53 -13.27 -2.13 12.80
CA LEU A 53 -14.54 -2.85 12.68
C LEU A 53 -14.32 -4.36 12.77
#